data_AF-A0A965D065-F1
#
_entry.id   AF-A0A965D065-F1
#
_cell.length_a   1.000
_cell.length_b   1.000
_cell.length_c   1.000
_cell.angle_alpha   90.00
_cell.angle_beta   90.00
_cell.angle_gamma   90.00
#
_symmetry.space_group_name_H-M   'P 1'
#
loop_
_entity.id
_entity.type
_entity.pdbx_description
1 polymer ?
#
loop_
_entity_poly.entity_id
_entity_poly.type
_entity_poly.pdbx_seq_one_letter_code
_entity_poly.pdbx_strand_id
1 'polypeptide(L)' 'VGQKLIREVVAGAGRVFYDPNTAPHHHFYNVDTGELTDIDARAIEVSGLPPLPQGAVAEGVDVIVRIRSRVN' A
#
# COMPACT_ATOMS: atom_id res chain seq x y z
N VAL A 1 -0.91 -20.77 14.57
CA VAL A 1 -0.56 -19.34 14.42
C VAL A 1 0.31 -19.23 13.17
N GLY A 2 -0.31 -18.93 12.04
CA GLY A 2 0.33 -19.01 10.72
C GLY A 2 1.18 -17.78 10.43
N GLN A 3 2.44 -18.05 10.10
CA GLN A 3 3.51 -17.14 9.68
C GLN A 3 3.03 -15.94 8.82
N LYS A 4 2.93 -14.76 9.42
CA LYS A 4 2.85 -13.48 8.71
C LYS A 4 4.28 -13.08 8.34
N LEU A 5 4.88 -13.76 7.37
CA LEU A 5 6.31 -13.51 7.06
C LEU A 5 6.52 -12.49 5.96
N ILE A 6 5.53 -12.31 5.07
CA ILE A 6 5.65 -11.44 3.90
C ILE A 6 4.25 -10.94 3.53
N ARG A 7 4.12 -9.63 3.29
CA ARG A 7 2.94 -8.99 2.67
C ARG A 7 3.17 -8.86 1.17
N GLU A 8 2.16 -9.19 0.37
CA GLU A 8 2.19 -8.95 -1.07
C GLU A 8 1.70 -7.53 -1.37
N VAL A 9 2.49 -6.74 -2.11
CA VAL A 9 2.13 -5.38 -2.53
C VAL A 9 2.06 -5.32 -4.04
N VAL A 10 0.84 -5.15 -4.59
CA VAL A 10 0.59 -5.04 -6.04
C VAL A 10 0.66 -3.56 -6.45
N ALA A 11 1.79 -3.15 -7.04
CA ALA A 11 2.05 -1.73 -7.33
C ALA A 11 1.60 -1.27 -8.74
N GLY A 12 1.26 -2.19 -9.64
CA GLY A 12 0.82 -1.87 -11.01
C GLY A 12 0.90 -3.07 -11.96
N ALA A 13 0.87 -2.82 -13.27
CA ALA A 13 0.81 -3.83 -14.34
C ALA A 13 1.94 -4.89 -14.22
N GLY A 14 1.66 -5.96 -13.49
CA GLY A 14 2.54 -7.12 -13.32
C GLY A 14 3.68 -6.98 -12.32
N ARG A 15 3.72 -5.92 -11.48
CA ARG A 15 4.77 -5.78 -10.46
C ARG A 15 4.23 -6.06 -9.06
N VAL A 16 4.83 -7.07 -8.45
CA VAL A 16 4.52 -7.57 -7.12
C VAL A 16 5.77 -7.42 -6.25
N PHE A 17 5.61 -6.81 -5.08
CA PHE A 17 6.65 -6.73 -4.05
C PHE A 17 6.29 -7.66 -2.89
N TYR A 18 7.32 -8.27 -2.33
CA TYR A 18 7.24 -9.11 -1.15
C TYR A 18 7.85 -8.34 0.01
N ASP A 19 6.99 -7.82 0.88
CA ASP A 19 7.34 -6.91 1.95
C ASP A 19 7.47 -7.66 3.29
N PRO A 20 8.68 -7.77 3.85
CA PRO A 20 8.90 -8.42 5.15
C PRO A 20 8.49 -7.54 6.34
N ASN A 21 8.24 -6.25 6.12
CA ASN A 21 7.77 -5.34 7.16
C ASN A 21 6.27 -5.61 7.40
N THR A 22 5.95 -6.17 8.56
CA THR A 22 4.56 -6.50 8.91
C THR A 22 3.89 -5.45 9.79
N ALA A 23 4.63 -4.41 10.18
CA ALA A 23 4.09 -3.28 10.91
C ALA A 23 3.17 -2.46 9.99
N PRO A 24 2.15 -1.76 10.51
CA PRO A 24 1.35 -0.85 9.69
C PRO A 24 2.22 0.22 9.04
N HIS A 25 2.15 0.33 7.71
CA HIS A 25 2.79 1.37 6.90
C HIS A 25 2.14 1.42 5.51
N HIS A 26 2.48 2.45 4.73
CA HIS A 26 2.03 2.66 3.36
C HIS A 26 3.22 2.73 2.41
N HIS A 27 2.98 2.90 1.10
CA HIS A 27 4.06 2.91 0.12
C HIS A 27 3.98 4.08 -0.85
N PHE A 28 5.14 4.66 -1.16
CA PHE A 28 5.36 5.32 -2.45
C PHE A 28 5.78 4.26 -3.47
N TYR A 29 5.18 4.31 -4.65
CA TYR A 29 5.65 3.56 -5.82
C TYR A 29 6.06 4.53 -6.92
N ASN A 30 7.36 4.55 -7.25
CA ASN A 30 7.87 5.33 -8.37
C ASN A 30 7.67 4.56 -9.67
N VAL A 31 6.81 5.06 -10.55
CA VAL A 31 6.49 4.38 -11.82
C VAL A 31 7.61 4.44 -12.84
N ASP A 32 8.55 5.39 -12.70
CA ASP A 32 9.70 5.55 -13.60
C ASP A 32 10.83 4.58 -13.22
N THR A 33 11.16 4.49 -11.93
CA THR A 33 12.27 3.65 -11.44
C THR A 33 11.83 2.25 -11.05
N GLY A 34 10.57 2.08 -10.67
CA GLY A 34 10.07 0.83 -10.13
C GLY A 34 10.30 0.61 -8.66
N GLU A 35 10.74 1.62 -7.93
CA GLU A 35 11.07 1.48 -6.51
C GLU A 35 9.84 1.63 -5.63
N LEU A 36 9.82 0.85 -4.55
CA LEU A 36 8.86 0.97 -3.47
C LEU A 36 9.57 1.57 -2.25
N THR A 37 8.94 2.53 -1.59
CA THR A 37 9.50 3.16 -0.38
C THR A 37 8.43 3.27 0.68
N ASP A 38 8.77 2.88 1.91
CA ASP A 38 7.86 2.91 3.04
C ASP A 38 7.48 4.36 3.43
N ILE A 39 6.23 4.51 3.83
CA ILE A 39 5.66 5.71 4.44
C ILE A 39 5.17 5.32 5.83
N ASP A 40 5.54 6.09 6.85
CA ASP A 40 5.03 5.91 8.21
C ASP A 40 3.49 5.93 8.22
N ALA A 41 2.85 4.99 8.90
CA ALA A 41 1.40 4.90 8.95
C ALA A 41 0.71 6.17 9.50
N ARG A 42 1.40 6.97 10.32
CA ARG A 42 0.85 8.22 10.88
C ARG A 42 0.98 9.40 9.92
N ALA A 43 1.70 9.25 8.81
CA ALA A 43 1.88 10.30 7.83
C ALA A 43 0.69 10.43 6.85
N ILE A 44 -0.25 9.48 6.87
CA ILE A 44 -1.43 9.48 6.01
C ILE A 44 -2.69 9.35 6.86
N GLU A 45 -3.64 10.25 6.64
CA GLU A 45 -5.02 10.12 7.12
C GLU A 45 -5.93 9.79 5.94
N VAL A 46 -6.71 8.70 6.05
CA VAL A 46 -7.72 8.33 5.06
C VAL A 46 -9.10 8.68 5.63
N SER A 47 -9.79 9.61 4.97
CA SER A 47 -11.15 10.02 5.33
C SER A 47 -12.11 9.78 4.16
N GLY A 48 -13.41 9.64 4.47
CA GLY A 48 -14.46 9.54 3.45
C GLY A 48 -14.57 8.20 2.72
N LEU A 49 -14.20 7.09 3.38
CA LEU A 49 -14.47 5.76 2.82
C LEU A 49 -15.99 5.55 2.62
N PRO A 50 -16.40 4.93 1.51
CA PRO A 50 -17.81 4.62 1.29
C PRO A 50 -18.32 3.61 2.34
N PRO A 51 -19.64 3.53 2.57
CA PRO A 51 -20.19 2.48 3.40
C PRO A 51 -19.84 1.11 2.81
N LEU A 52 -19.52 0.17 3.69
CA LEU A 52 -19.27 -1.20 3.28
C LEU A 52 -20.55 -1.83 2.71
N PRO A 53 -20.44 -2.73 1.71
CA PRO A 53 -21.57 -3.51 1.24
C PRO A 53 -22.25 -4.28 2.38
N GLN A 54 -23.53 -4.60 2.23
CA GLN A 54 -24.28 -5.32 3.25
C GLN A 54 -23.59 -6.65 3.60
N GLY A 55 -23.40 -6.89 4.91
CA GLY A 55 -22.78 -8.11 5.42
C GLY A 55 -21.25 -8.13 5.36
N ALA A 56 -20.60 -7.07 4.88
CA ALA A 56 -19.14 -6.96 4.86
C ALA A 56 -18.57 -6.33 6.14
N VAL A 57 -17.37 -6.78 6.53
CA VAL A 57 -16.52 -6.20 7.57
C VAL A 57 -15.20 -5.81 6.93
N ALA A 58 -14.67 -4.63 7.26
CA ALA A 58 -13.37 -4.21 6.74
C ALA A 58 -12.25 -5.01 7.40
N GLU A 59 -11.41 -5.66 6.59
CA GLU A 59 -10.17 -6.30 7.04
C GLU A 59 -9.00 -5.30 7.14
N GLY A 60 -8.98 -4.29 6.27
CA GLY A 60 -7.92 -3.27 6.24
C GLY A 60 -8.03 -2.34 5.04
N VAL A 61 -7.13 -1.36 4.99
CA VAL A 61 -6.96 -0.43 3.86
C VAL A 61 -5.47 -0.35 3.53
N ASP A 62 -5.14 -0.66 2.28
CA ASP A 62 -3.78 -0.54 1.75
C ASP A 62 -3.68 0.72 0.90
N VAL A 63 -2.72 1.59 1.22
CA VAL A 63 -2.48 2.85 0.51
C VAL A 63 -1.15 2.77 -0.24
N ILE A 64 -1.22 2.97 -1.56
CA ILE A 64 -0.05 3.10 -2.44
C ILE A 64 -0.17 4.42 -3.19
N VAL A 65 0.75 5.35 -2.93
CA VAL A 65 0.84 6.63 -3.63
C VAL A 65 1.78 6.47 -4.83
N ARG A 66 1.24 6.62 -6.04
CA ARG A 66 2.02 6.53 -7.27
C ARG A 66 2.66 7.86 -7.59
N ILE A 67 3.98 7.87 -7.68
CA ILE A 67 4.77 9.05 -8.00
C ILE A 67 5.53 8.82 -9.29
N ARG A 68 5.87 9.94 -9.94
CA ARG A 68 6.77 9.99 -11.09
C ARG A 68 7.61 11.24 -10.98
N SER A 69 8.74 11.25 -11.67
CA SER A 69 9.61 12.41 -11.75
C SER A 69 8.86 13.57 -12.41
N ARG A 70 9.03 14.77 -11.86
CA ARG A 70 8.54 15.98 -12.52
C ARG A 70 9.49 16.29 -13.68
N VAL A 71 8.97 16.26 -14.89
CA VAL A 71 9.66 16.86 -16.04
C VAL A 71 9.47 18.37 -15.90
N ASN A 72 10.58 19.10 -15.77
CA ASN A 72 10.58 20.56 -15.74
C ASN A 72 10.35 21.13 -17.14
#